data_AF-X1EXH4-F1
#
_entry.id   AF-X1EXH4-F1
#
_cell.length_a   1.000
_cell.length_b   1.000
_cell.length_c   1.000
_cell.angle_alpha   90.00
_cell.angle_beta   90.00
_cell.angle_gamma   90.00
#
_symmetry.space_group_name_H-M   'P 1'
#
loop_
_entity.id
_entity.type
_entity.pdbx_description
1 polymer ?
#
loop_
_entity_poly.entity_id
_entity_poly.type
_entity_poly.pdbx_seq_one_letter_code
_entity_poly.pdbx_strand_id
1 'polypeptide(L)'
;MEIDIGPEAIDRGFATGYGGYTVIMAENPANATGIIDTVEIWCNTDLTGVRVGTFYTTNGNTLKCRDSAVIGNVTSGSMQTITEDSGSNPLAIAVEVDDYIGMFYDTGNVERDASGSGFWRVEAENIDPNDEAVYDWVADQTISLKGIGAEPGWTGKVSGVTNPAKIMGVPVANIAKVKGVA
;
A
#
# COMPACT_ATOMS: atom_id res chain seq x y z
N MET A 1 4.17 9.68 -10.54
CA MET A 1 3.31 8.67 -11.15
C MET A 1 2.37 8.17 -10.07
N GLU A 2 1.16 7.71 -10.43
CA GLU A 2 0.29 7.02 -9.47
C GLU A 2 0.86 5.63 -9.20
N ILE A 3 0.99 5.31 -7.91
CA ILE A 3 1.43 3.99 -7.45
C ILE A 3 0.19 3.14 -7.25
N ASP A 4 0.25 1.92 -7.79
CA ASP A 4 -0.81 0.93 -7.71
C ASP A 4 -0.19 -0.42 -7.31
N ILE A 5 -0.70 -1.03 -6.24
CA ILE A 5 -0.18 -2.29 -5.68
C ILE A 5 -1.31 -3.14 -5.09
N GLY A 6 -1.26 -4.44 -5.33
CA GLY A 6 -2.23 -5.40 -4.84
C GLY A 6 -3.53 -5.48 -5.67
N PRO A 7 -4.34 -6.51 -5.41
CA PRO A 7 -5.63 -6.70 -6.05
C PRO A 7 -6.68 -5.67 -5.61
N GLU A 8 -7.71 -5.48 -6.42
CA GLU A 8 -8.84 -4.59 -6.10
C GLU A 8 -9.57 -5.00 -4.81
N ALA A 9 -9.97 -4.00 -4.01
CA ALA A 9 -10.70 -4.20 -2.77
C ALA A 9 -12.23 -4.21 -3.02
N ILE A 10 -12.77 -5.39 -3.32
CA ILE A 10 -14.19 -5.55 -3.71
C ILE A 10 -14.93 -6.55 -2.81
N ASP A 11 -16.25 -6.56 -2.92
CA ASP A 11 -17.09 -7.65 -2.41
C ASP A 11 -16.85 -8.92 -3.24
N ARG A 12 -16.34 -9.98 -2.61
CA ARG A 12 -15.93 -11.22 -3.30
C ARG A 12 -16.89 -12.37 -3.00
N GLY A 13 -16.71 -13.48 -3.69
CA GLY A 13 -17.62 -14.63 -3.55
C GLY A 13 -17.40 -15.46 -2.28
N PHE A 14 -16.27 -15.24 -1.57
CA PHE A 14 -15.85 -16.03 -0.41
C PHE A 14 -15.13 -15.15 0.61
N ALA A 15 -15.02 -15.62 1.85
CA ALA A 15 -14.23 -14.97 2.89
C ALA A 15 -13.22 -15.96 3.50
N THR A 16 -12.13 -15.44 4.08
CA THR A 16 -11.06 -16.26 4.65
C THR A 16 -10.78 -15.91 6.11
N GLY A 17 -10.63 -16.95 6.94
CA GLY A 17 -10.23 -16.81 8.35
C GLY A 17 -8.72 -16.97 8.55
N TYR A 18 -7.92 -16.06 7.99
CA TYR A 18 -6.47 -15.97 8.28
C TYR A 18 -6.17 -14.98 9.42
N GLY A 19 -7.08 -14.84 10.38
CA GLY A 19 -6.78 -14.11 11.62
C GLY A 19 -5.58 -14.75 12.33
N GLY A 20 -4.63 -13.92 12.76
CA GLY A 20 -3.35 -14.34 13.32
C GLY A 20 -2.25 -14.63 12.29
N TYR A 21 -2.47 -14.37 11.00
CA TYR A 21 -1.46 -14.55 9.96
C TYR A 21 -1.09 -13.23 9.28
N THR A 22 0.18 -13.08 8.91
CA THR A 22 0.59 -12.13 7.86
C THR A 22 0.37 -12.78 6.51
N VAL A 23 -0.38 -12.11 5.63
CA VAL A 23 -0.64 -12.53 4.24
C VAL A 23 -0.12 -11.47 3.27
N ILE A 24 0.60 -11.88 2.21
CA ILE A 24 1.28 -10.98 1.26
C ILE A 24 0.87 -11.34 -0.16
N MET A 25 0.26 -10.39 -0.87
CA MET A 25 -0.31 -10.60 -2.20
C MET A 25 0.77 -10.62 -3.26
N ALA A 26 0.85 -11.71 -4.03
CA ALA A 26 1.74 -11.78 -5.19
C ALA A 26 1.14 -11.10 -6.43
N GLU A 27 -0.17 -10.86 -6.41
CA GLU A 27 -0.88 -10.19 -7.49
C GLU A 27 -0.59 -8.70 -7.50
N ASN A 28 -0.34 -8.17 -8.71
CA ASN A 28 -0.12 -6.75 -8.97
C ASN A 28 0.96 -6.11 -8.06
N PRO A 29 2.24 -6.47 -8.23
CA PRO A 29 3.35 -5.80 -7.55
C PRO A 29 3.37 -4.31 -7.88
N ALA A 30 3.98 -3.50 -7.00
CA ALA A 30 4.06 -2.06 -7.15
C ALA A 30 4.65 -1.66 -8.51
N ASN A 31 3.94 -0.79 -9.22
CA ASN A 31 4.36 -0.28 -10.52
C ASN A 31 5.44 0.83 -10.44
N ALA A 32 5.69 1.40 -9.26
CA ALA A 32 6.64 2.50 -9.05
C ALA A 32 7.07 2.63 -7.58
N THR A 33 8.15 3.39 -7.36
CA THR A 33 8.69 3.69 -6.03
C THR A 33 8.09 4.98 -5.46
N GLY A 34 7.72 4.98 -4.18
CA GLY A 34 7.27 6.17 -3.47
C GLY A 34 6.61 5.87 -2.14
N ILE A 35 5.47 6.51 -1.89
CA ILE A 35 4.69 6.34 -0.66
C ILE A 35 3.28 5.90 -1.03
N ILE A 36 2.81 4.82 -0.41
CA ILE A 36 1.39 4.46 -0.34
C ILE A 36 0.76 5.34 0.73
N ASP A 37 -0.26 6.10 0.35
CA ASP A 37 -1.00 7.02 1.22
C ASP A 37 -2.47 6.63 1.40
N THR A 38 -2.91 5.62 0.65
CA THR A 38 -4.27 5.10 0.71
C THR A 38 -4.23 3.58 0.66
N VAL A 39 -4.98 2.94 1.55
CA VAL A 39 -5.23 1.50 1.51
C VAL A 39 -6.73 1.26 1.47
N GLU A 40 -7.15 0.33 0.61
CA GLU A 40 -8.53 -0.09 0.53
C GLU A 40 -8.67 -1.56 0.95
N ILE A 41 -9.64 -1.83 1.81
CA ILE A 41 -9.91 -3.18 2.34
C ILE A 41 -11.40 -3.43 2.27
N TRP A 42 -11.78 -4.63 1.83
CA TRP A 42 -13.15 -5.12 1.97
C TRP A 42 -13.15 -6.37 2.83
N CYS A 43 -13.86 -6.33 3.96
CA CYS A 43 -13.96 -7.46 4.88
C CYS A 43 -15.40 -7.93 5.06
N ASN A 44 -15.54 -9.25 5.20
CA ASN A 44 -16.80 -9.94 5.39
C ASN A 44 -17.33 -9.82 6.82
N THR A 45 -16.39 -9.79 7.77
CA THR A 45 -16.62 -9.56 9.20
C THR A 45 -15.53 -8.64 9.73
N ASP A 46 -15.86 -7.84 10.75
CA ASP A 46 -14.95 -6.82 11.28
C ASP A 46 -13.56 -7.39 11.56
N LEU A 47 -12.53 -6.73 11.02
CA LEU A 47 -11.14 -7.06 11.29
C LEU A 47 -10.65 -6.28 12.51
N THR A 48 -9.83 -6.91 13.34
CA THR A 48 -9.17 -6.26 14.48
C THR A 48 -7.65 -6.33 14.36
N GLY A 49 -6.95 -5.36 14.93
CA GLY A 49 -5.47 -5.38 14.98
C GLY A 49 -4.82 -5.34 13.60
N VAL A 50 -5.47 -4.70 12.63
CA VAL A 50 -5.00 -4.64 11.25
C VAL A 50 -3.71 -3.84 11.16
N ARG A 51 -2.73 -4.42 10.47
CA ARG A 51 -1.49 -3.79 10.03
C ARG A 51 -1.33 -4.04 8.55
N VAL A 52 -0.82 -3.05 7.82
CA VAL A 52 -0.59 -3.14 6.38
C VAL A 52 0.83 -2.71 6.09
N GLY A 53 1.48 -3.38 5.15
CA GLY A 53 2.89 -3.14 4.85
C GLY A 53 3.26 -3.62 3.46
N THR A 54 4.47 -3.24 3.06
CA THR A 54 5.08 -3.59 1.77
C THR A 54 6.22 -4.57 1.97
N PHE A 55 6.43 -5.44 0.99
CA PHE A 55 7.35 -6.56 1.09
C PHE A 55 8.12 -6.78 -0.20
N TYR A 56 9.31 -7.34 -0.11
CA TYR A 56 10.08 -7.81 -1.25
C TYR A 56 10.67 -9.20 -0.96
N THR A 57 10.92 -9.97 -2.01
CA THR A 57 11.57 -11.28 -1.87
C THR A 57 13.07 -11.11 -1.68
N THR A 58 13.64 -11.81 -0.71
CA THR A 58 15.09 -11.88 -0.51
C THR A 58 15.66 -13.18 -1.03
N ASN A 59 14.88 -14.27 -0.96
CA ASN A 59 15.23 -15.56 -1.53
C ASN A 59 14.01 -16.50 -1.62
N GLY A 60 13.47 -16.72 -2.81
CA GLY A 60 12.32 -17.60 -3.02
C GLY A 60 11.11 -17.13 -2.21
N ASN A 61 10.61 -17.99 -1.30
CA ASN A 61 9.51 -17.65 -0.38
C ASN A 61 9.98 -16.95 0.91
N THR A 62 11.21 -16.45 0.95
CA THR A 62 11.68 -15.58 2.02
C THR A 62 11.36 -14.14 1.62
N LEU A 63 10.51 -13.47 2.39
CA LEU A 63 10.11 -12.09 2.16
C LEU A 63 10.48 -11.24 3.36
N LYS A 64 10.81 -9.99 3.08
CA LYS A 64 11.17 -8.99 4.08
C LYS A 64 10.23 -7.80 4.00
N CYS A 65 9.70 -7.37 5.14
CA CYS A 65 8.90 -6.16 5.24
C CYS A 65 9.79 -4.94 5.05
N ARG A 66 9.41 -4.06 4.11
CA ARG A 66 10.08 -2.79 3.85
C ARG A 66 9.60 -1.74 4.83
N ASP A 67 8.29 -1.54 4.88
CA ASP A 67 7.65 -0.55 5.72
C ASP A 67 6.21 -0.96 6.03
N SER A 68 5.63 -0.41 7.09
CA SER A 68 4.28 -0.75 7.51
C SER A 68 3.62 0.33 8.36
N ALA A 69 2.29 0.23 8.47
CA ALA A 69 1.49 1.06 9.36
C ALA A 69 0.47 0.21 10.14
N VAL A 70 0.23 0.60 11.38
CA VAL A 70 -0.85 0.03 12.21
C VAL A 70 -2.14 0.77 11.87
N ILE A 71 -3.13 0.05 11.35
CA ILE A 71 -4.43 0.60 10.94
C ILE A 71 -5.44 0.50 12.09
N GLY A 72 -5.43 -0.60 12.85
CA GLY A 72 -6.39 -0.85 13.92
C GLY A 72 -7.59 -1.67 13.45
N ASN A 73 -8.80 -1.25 13.77
CA ASN A 73 -10.00 -2.02 13.42
C ASN A 73 -10.56 -1.57 12.07
N VAL A 74 -11.04 -2.52 11.26
CA VAL A 74 -11.67 -2.26 9.97
C VAL A 74 -13.07 -2.86 9.98
N THR A 75 -14.08 -2.02 9.82
CA THR A 75 -15.50 -2.42 9.87
C THR A 75 -15.90 -3.13 8.58
N SER A 76 -16.73 -4.16 8.71
CA SER A 76 -17.30 -4.93 7.59
C SER A 76 -18.54 -4.30 6.97
N GLY A 77 -18.96 -4.85 5.82
CA GLY A 77 -20.20 -4.47 5.13
C GLY A 77 -20.04 -3.44 4.00
N SER A 78 -18.85 -2.86 3.85
CA SER A 78 -18.47 -2.07 2.66
C SER A 78 -16.95 -1.98 2.53
N MET A 79 -16.47 -1.55 1.36
CA MET A 79 -15.09 -1.09 1.20
C MET A 79 -14.79 -0.02 2.22
N GLN A 80 -13.65 -0.14 2.90
CA GLN A 80 -13.08 0.92 3.71
C GLN A 80 -11.90 1.50 2.94
N THR A 81 -11.92 2.82 2.75
CA THR A 81 -10.79 3.59 2.22
C THR A 81 -10.09 4.25 3.41
N ILE A 82 -8.82 3.89 3.63
CA ILE A 82 -8.05 4.26 4.79
C ILE A 82 -6.91 5.17 4.34
N THR A 83 -6.87 6.38 4.89
CA THR A 83 -5.83 7.40 4.58
C THR A 83 -5.06 7.86 5.82
N GLU A 84 -5.33 7.24 6.97
CA GLU A 84 -4.69 7.54 8.25
C GLU A 84 -4.31 6.24 8.98
N ASP A 85 -3.25 6.29 9.78
CA ASP A 85 -2.90 5.23 10.71
C ASP A 85 -3.73 5.28 12.01
N SER A 86 -3.59 4.28 12.87
CA SER A 86 -4.26 4.20 14.17
C SER A 86 -3.91 5.33 15.15
N GLY A 87 -2.85 6.09 14.87
CA GLY A 87 -2.44 7.29 15.60
C GLY A 87 -3.02 8.58 15.03
N SER A 88 -3.89 8.50 14.02
CA SER A 88 -4.44 9.66 13.28
C SER A 88 -3.38 10.48 12.53
N ASN A 89 -2.27 9.85 12.13
CA ASN A 89 -1.33 10.45 11.19
C ASN A 89 -1.73 10.09 9.76
N PRO A 90 -1.43 10.93 8.76
CA PRO A 90 -1.57 10.55 7.36
C PRO A 90 -0.85 9.23 7.10
N LEU A 91 -1.52 8.31 6.43
CA LEU A 91 -0.94 7.02 6.06
C LEU A 91 0.28 7.27 5.16
N ALA A 92 1.39 6.62 5.51
CA ALA A 92 2.61 6.70 4.74
C ALA A 92 3.37 5.38 4.88
N ILE A 93 3.32 4.54 3.85
CA ILE A 93 4.06 3.28 3.78
C ILE A 93 5.00 3.36 2.59
N ALA A 94 6.31 3.30 2.84
CA ALA A 94 7.31 3.32 1.78
C ALA A 94 7.18 2.08 0.87
N VAL A 95 7.34 2.29 -0.43
CA VAL A 95 7.22 1.25 -1.44
C VAL A 95 8.26 1.45 -2.52
N GLU A 96 8.83 0.37 -3.04
CA GLU A 96 9.64 0.35 -4.25
C GLU A 96 8.93 -0.42 -5.37
N VAL A 97 9.33 -0.16 -6.61
CA VAL A 97 8.90 -0.97 -7.75
C VAL A 97 9.12 -2.46 -7.47
N ASP A 98 8.17 -3.29 -7.89
CA ASP A 98 8.11 -4.74 -7.68
C ASP A 98 7.89 -5.21 -6.23
N ASP A 99 7.68 -4.30 -5.27
CA ASP A 99 7.20 -4.69 -3.94
C ASP A 99 5.79 -5.28 -3.99
N TYR A 100 5.46 -6.07 -2.97
CA TYR A 100 4.16 -6.69 -2.73
C TYR A 100 3.46 -6.03 -1.54
N ILE A 101 2.14 -5.94 -1.56
CA ILE A 101 1.37 -5.48 -0.38
C ILE A 101 0.96 -6.69 0.47
N GLY A 102 1.04 -6.54 1.78
CA GLY A 102 0.54 -7.53 2.72
C GLY A 102 -0.15 -6.90 3.92
N MET A 103 -0.86 -7.74 4.66
CA MET A 103 -1.51 -7.34 5.89
C MET A 103 -1.44 -8.44 6.96
N PHE A 104 -1.51 -8.01 8.21
CA PHE A 104 -1.79 -8.85 9.37
C PHE A 104 -3.09 -8.37 10.01
N TYR A 105 -3.84 -9.28 10.63
CA TYR A 105 -4.99 -8.95 11.46
C TYR A 105 -5.21 -10.04 12.51
N ASP A 106 -5.68 -9.68 13.71
CA ASP A 106 -5.85 -10.61 14.82
C ASP A 106 -7.07 -11.52 14.62
N THR A 107 -8.21 -10.93 14.24
CA THR A 107 -9.50 -11.62 14.11
C THR A 107 -10.32 -11.04 12.95
N GLY A 108 -11.38 -11.76 12.55
CA GLY A 108 -12.25 -11.40 11.44
C GLY A 108 -11.92 -12.15 10.16
N ASN A 109 -12.58 -11.77 9.07
CA ASN A 109 -12.46 -12.40 7.76
C ASN A 109 -12.41 -11.33 6.66
N VAL A 110 -11.35 -11.32 5.87
CA VAL A 110 -11.26 -10.51 4.64
C VAL A 110 -11.97 -11.22 3.49
N GLU A 111 -12.56 -10.45 2.57
CA GLU A 111 -13.09 -10.98 1.33
C GLU A 111 -11.97 -11.57 0.46
N ARG A 112 -12.25 -12.71 -0.19
CA ARG A 112 -11.31 -13.45 -1.03
C ARG A 112 -11.99 -14.11 -2.22
N ASP A 113 -11.19 -14.47 -3.21
CA ASP A 113 -11.60 -15.42 -4.24
C ASP A 113 -10.67 -16.64 -4.25
N ALA A 114 -11.18 -17.77 -4.77
CA ALA A 114 -10.40 -18.96 -5.09
C ALA A 114 -9.83 -18.89 -6.52
N SER A 115 -9.49 -17.68 -6.95
CA SER A 115 -8.82 -17.36 -8.21
C SER A 115 -7.88 -16.19 -7.97
N GLY A 116 -6.76 -16.14 -8.66
CA GLY A 116 -5.75 -15.08 -8.53
C GLY A 116 -4.33 -15.64 -8.65
N SER A 117 -3.33 -14.78 -8.47
CA SER A 117 -1.92 -15.19 -8.57
C SER A 117 -1.44 -16.01 -7.37
N GLY A 118 -2.18 -16.02 -6.25
CA GLY A 118 -1.74 -16.60 -4.99
C GLY A 118 -1.12 -15.57 -4.05
N PHE A 119 -0.76 -16.05 -2.87
CA PHE A 119 -0.13 -15.23 -1.85
C PHE A 119 0.79 -16.05 -0.94
N TRP A 120 1.68 -15.34 -0.25
CA TRP A 120 2.49 -15.88 0.83
C TRP A 120 1.77 -15.70 2.17
N ARG A 121 1.91 -16.66 3.09
CA ARG A 121 1.41 -16.52 4.45
C ARG A 121 2.36 -17.08 5.49
N VAL A 122 2.31 -16.52 6.70
CA VAL A 122 2.99 -17.05 7.88
C VAL A 122 2.10 -16.81 9.10
N GLU A 123 2.08 -17.76 10.03
CA GLU A 123 1.39 -17.59 11.31
C GLU A 123 2.24 -16.70 12.21
N ALA A 124 1.62 -15.71 12.85
CA ALA A 124 2.21 -14.56 13.55
C ALA A 124 2.33 -13.28 12.71
N GLU A 125 2.45 -12.18 13.46
CA GLU A 125 2.66 -10.83 12.95
C GLU A 125 4.14 -10.68 12.56
N ASN A 126 4.44 -10.78 11.26
CA ASN A 126 5.76 -10.54 10.68
C ASN A 126 5.65 -9.40 9.67
N ILE A 127 5.28 -8.21 10.14
CA ILE A 127 5.04 -7.02 9.33
C ILE A 127 5.59 -5.75 10.00
N ASP A 128 6.50 -5.86 10.96
CA ASP A 128 7.29 -4.70 11.38
C ASP A 128 8.43 -4.46 10.36
N PRO A 129 8.86 -3.19 10.13
CA PRO A 129 9.91 -2.90 9.17
C PRO A 129 11.19 -3.68 9.47
N ASN A 130 11.70 -4.38 8.45
CA ASN A 130 12.81 -5.33 8.49
C ASN A 130 12.52 -6.74 9.01
N ASP A 131 11.29 -7.06 9.42
CA ASP A 131 10.92 -8.45 9.66
C ASP A 131 11.12 -9.28 8.39
N GLU A 132 11.72 -10.44 8.55
CA GLU A 132 12.02 -11.36 7.46
C GLU A 132 11.73 -12.79 7.91
N ALA A 133 10.93 -13.50 7.11
CA ALA A 133 10.53 -14.86 7.41
C ALA A 133 10.41 -15.68 6.13
N VAL A 134 10.39 -17.01 6.29
CA VAL A 134 10.00 -17.93 5.23
C VAL A 134 8.49 -18.11 5.30
N TYR A 135 7.80 -17.86 4.19
CA TYR A 135 6.35 -17.95 4.11
C TYR A 135 5.91 -19.20 3.34
N ASP A 136 4.73 -19.71 3.68
CA ASP A 136 4.06 -20.75 2.92
C ASP A 136 3.36 -20.12 1.70
N TRP A 137 3.54 -20.73 0.54
CA TRP A 137 2.85 -20.32 -0.69
C TRP A 137 1.47 -20.95 -0.77
N VAL A 138 0.47 -20.12 -1.05
CA VAL A 138 -0.90 -20.54 -1.35
C VAL A 138 -1.24 -20.10 -2.77
N ALA A 139 -1.36 -21.06 -3.68
CA ALA A 139 -1.71 -20.80 -5.07
C ALA A 139 -3.20 -20.45 -5.25
N ASP A 140 -3.51 -19.81 -6.37
CA ASP A 140 -4.86 -19.61 -6.91
C ASP A 140 -5.83 -18.90 -5.95
N GLN A 141 -5.33 -17.92 -5.19
CA GLN A 141 -6.15 -17.11 -4.29
C GLN A 141 -5.75 -15.64 -4.34
N THR A 142 -6.69 -14.78 -3.98
CA THR A 142 -6.52 -13.34 -3.84
C THR A 142 -7.41 -12.83 -2.72
N ILE A 143 -7.07 -11.70 -2.09
CA ILE A 143 -7.88 -11.07 -1.04
C ILE A 143 -8.17 -9.61 -1.41
N SER A 144 -9.18 -9.00 -0.82
CA SER A 144 -9.51 -7.59 -1.04
C SER A 144 -8.58 -6.65 -0.25
N LEU A 145 -7.39 -6.41 -0.79
CA LEU A 145 -6.36 -5.51 -0.23
C LEU A 145 -5.65 -4.75 -1.35
N LYS A 146 -5.87 -3.44 -1.40
CA LYS A 146 -5.29 -2.53 -2.39
C LYS A 146 -4.46 -1.44 -1.71
N GLY A 147 -3.31 -1.10 -2.28
CA GLY A 147 -2.57 0.11 -1.96
C GLY A 147 -2.54 1.07 -3.14
N ILE A 148 -2.69 2.36 -2.85
CA ILE A 148 -2.61 3.46 -3.80
C ILE A 148 -1.67 4.52 -3.23
N GLY A 149 -0.88 5.16 -4.09
CA GLY A 149 0.02 6.21 -3.66
C GLY A 149 0.61 7.03 -4.80
N ALA A 150 1.72 7.69 -4.51
CA ALA A 150 2.42 8.49 -5.50
C ALA A 150 3.93 8.52 -5.26
N GLU A 151 4.67 8.73 -6.36
CA GLU A 151 6.07 9.13 -6.27
C GLU A 151 6.21 10.42 -5.45
N PRO A 152 7.27 10.58 -4.64
CA PRO A 152 7.49 11.81 -3.90
C PRO A 152 7.53 13.00 -4.86
N GLY A 153 6.67 13.99 -4.63
CA GLY A 153 6.74 15.25 -5.35
C GLY A 153 8.12 15.90 -5.20
N TRP A 154 8.54 16.69 -6.18
CA TRP A 154 9.79 17.44 -6.04
C TRP A 154 9.69 18.44 -4.88
N THR A 155 10.44 18.19 -3.80
CA THR A 155 10.51 19.06 -2.61
C THR A 155 11.72 19.98 -2.62
N GLY A 156 12.51 19.95 -3.70
CA GLY A 156 13.67 20.82 -3.83
C GLY A 156 13.28 22.29 -3.70
N LYS A 157 14.19 23.11 -3.18
CA LYS A 157 14.15 24.56 -3.42
C LYS A 157 15.05 24.82 -4.62
N VAL A 158 14.57 25.55 -5.62
CA VAL A 158 15.47 26.09 -6.65
C VAL A 158 16.29 27.19 -5.97
N SER A 159 17.41 26.82 -5.34
CA SER A 159 18.33 27.78 -4.74
C SER A 159 19.11 28.50 -5.83
N GLY A 160 19.29 29.82 -5.70
CA GLY A 160 20.11 30.63 -6.59
C GLY A 160 19.40 31.24 -7.80
N VAL A 161 18.08 31.14 -7.89
CA VAL A 161 17.33 31.70 -9.03
C VAL A 161 16.41 32.82 -8.56
N THR A 162 16.96 34.03 -8.48
CA THR A 162 16.17 35.26 -8.42
C THR A 162 15.75 35.60 -9.85
N ASN A 163 14.49 35.34 -10.22
CA ASN A 163 13.90 35.76 -11.50
C ASN A 163 14.58 35.14 -12.75
N PRO A 164 14.43 33.82 -12.99
CA PRO A 164 15.03 33.20 -14.18
C PRO A 164 14.39 33.77 -15.44
N ALA A 165 15.20 34.21 -16.39
CA ALA A 165 14.71 34.63 -17.70
C ALA A 165 14.27 33.43 -18.57
N LYS A 166 14.83 32.23 -18.32
CA LYS A 166 14.48 30.96 -19.00
C LYS A 166 14.62 29.75 -18.06
N ILE A 167 13.80 28.72 -18.26
CA ILE A 167 13.95 27.38 -17.67
C ILE A 167 14.08 26.40 -18.85
N MET A 168 15.16 25.61 -18.90
CA MET A 168 15.42 24.64 -19.97
C MET A 168 15.34 25.24 -21.40
N GLY A 169 15.80 26.47 -21.57
CA GLY A 169 15.74 27.19 -22.85
C GLY A 169 14.37 27.80 -23.20
N VAL A 170 13.32 27.46 -22.45
CA VAL A 170 11.98 28.04 -22.57
C VAL A 170 11.91 29.34 -21.76
N PRO A 171 11.48 30.47 -22.35
CA PRO A 171 11.23 31.69 -21.59
C PRO A 171 10.24 31.42 -20.46
N VAL A 172 10.61 31.77 -19.24
CA VAL A 172 9.72 31.57 -18.08
C VAL A 172 8.56 32.54 -18.24
N ALA A 173 7.33 32.05 -18.09
CA ALA A 173 6.18 32.94 -18.05
C ALA A 173 6.43 33.99 -16.97
N ASN A 174 6.24 35.28 -17.32
CA ASN A 174 6.37 36.37 -16.37
C ASN A 174 5.30 36.17 -15.28
N ILE A 175 5.69 35.62 -14.13
CA ILE A 175 4.78 35.22 -13.04
C ILE A 175 3.98 36.42 -12.50
N ALA A 176 4.45 37.65 -12.73
CA ALA A 176 3.71 38.87 -12.43
C ALA A 176 2.40 39.03 -13.24
N LYS A 177 2.13 38.16 -14.23
CA LYS A 177 0.88 38.16 -15.02
C LYS A 177 -0.07 37.01 -14.72
N VAL A 178 0.22 36.13 -13.75
CA VAL A 178 -0.80 35.19 -13.25
C VAL A 178 -1.72 35.98 -12.32
N LYS A 179 -2.59 36.81 -12.92
CA LYS A 179 -3.76 37.30 -12.21
C LYS A 179 -4.61 36.07 -11.91
N GLY A 180 -4.71 35.72 -10.64
CA GLY A 180 -5.87 34.97 -10.16
C GLY A 180 -7.10 35.66 -10.73
N VAL A 181 -7.92 34.90 -11.46
CA VAL A 181 -9.30 35.26 -11.67
C VAL A 181 -9.93 35.13 -10.28
N ALA A 182 -10.23 36.28 -9.68
CA ALA A 182 -11.14 36.36 -8.54
C ALA A 182 -12.57 36.16 -9.04
#